data_AF-A0AAC9B0R3-F1
#
_entry.id   AF-A0AAC9B0R3-F1
#
_cell.length_a   1.000
_cell.length_b   1.000
_cell.length_c   1.000
_cell.angle_alpha   90.00
_cell.angle_beta   90.00
_cell.angle_gamma   90.00
#
_symmetry.space_group_name_H-M   'P 1'
#
loop_
_entity.id
_entity.type
_entity.pdbx_description
1 polymer ?
#
loop_
_entity_poly.entity_id
_entity_poly.type
_entity_poly.pdbx_seq_one_letter_code
_entity_poly.pdbx_strand_id
1 'polypeptide(L)'
;MESTLVHQRTTTYQKHVIASTASGFVLENMDIMFLSFTLSSIISELHISSAAAGWIGTITNFGMLVGGVIFGILADRIGRIKTFSHTIFIFALATGAMYFANNLVLIYICRFLAGVGAGGEYGIGMAIIAESFPRHQVGKITSVASIGGQVGALVAAFLAAWILPSFGWHTLFLFGIVPVILTYFVRRHLKESPSFLNAQPTKKPTITALEMP
;
A
#
# COMPACT_ATOMS: atom_id res chain seq x y z
N MET A 1 -32.09 11.35 28.96
CA MET A 1 -31.75 10.50 27.79
C MET A 1 -30.30 10.83 27.40
N GLU A 2 -29.37 10.59 28.32
CA GLU A 2 -27.93 10.80 28.11
C GLU A 2 -27.39 9.55 27.43
N SER A 3 -27.13 9.66 26.14
CA SER A 3 -26.38 8.65 25.39
C SER A 3 -24.98 8.58 25.97
N THR A 4 -24.71 7.54 26.74
CA THR A 4 -23.38 7.08 27.12
C THR A 4 -22.57 6.83 25.85
N LEU A 5 -21.89 7.87 25.36
CA LEU A 5 -20.80 7.78 24.40
C LEU A 5 -19.64 7.11 25.14
N VAL A 6 -19.75 5.79 25.29
CA VAL A 6 -18.63 4.94 25.69
C VAL A 6 -17.57 5.17 24.63
N HIS A 7 -16.55 5.95 25.00
CA HIS A 7 -15.33 6.12 24.24
C HIS A 7 -14.65 4.74 24.23
N GLN A 8 -15.12 3.83 23.36
CA GLN A 8 -14.55 2.49 23.22
C GLN A 8 -13.11 2.68 22.81
N ARG A 9 -12.18 2.48 23.76
CA ARG A 9 -10.74 2.51 23.52
C ARG A 9 -10.46 1.58 22.35
N THR A 10 -9.78 2.09 21.33
CA THR A 10 -9.35 1.30 20.17
C THR A 10 -8.63 0.05 20.66
N THR A 11 -9.07 -1.12 20.21
CA THR A 11 -8.48 -2.40 20.59
C THR A 11 -7.04 -2.48 20.07
N THR A 12 -6.22 -3.34 20.68
CA THR A 12 -4.84 -3.57 20.19
C THR A 12 -4.82 -3.94 18.71
N TYR A 13 -5.80 -4.73 18.23
CA TYR A 13 -5.95 -5.06 16.81
C TYR A 13 -6.21 -3.83 15.93
N GLN A 14 -7.17 -2.98 16.33
CA GLN A 14 -7.49 -1.73 15.62
C GLN A 14 -6.28 -0.80 15.50
N LYS A 15 -5.44 -0.72 16.54
CA LYS A 15 -4.19 0.06 16.47
C LYS A 15 -3.22 -0.48 15.42
N HIS A 16 -3.07 -1.80 15.31
CA HIS A 16 -2.24 -2.41 14.28
C HIS A 16 -2.78 -2.15 12.87
N VAL A 17 -4.11 -2.24 12.68
CA VAL A 17 -4.76 -1.89 11.40
C VAL A 17 -4.44 -0.46 10.99
N ILE A 18 -4.60 0.50 11.91
CA ILE A 18 -4.28 1.91 11.64
C ILE A 18 -2.80 2.06 11.29
N ALA A 19 -1.90 1.53 12.13
CA ALA A 19 -0.46 1.64 11.91
C ALA A 19 -0.01 1.05 10.57
N SER A 20 -0.56 -0.10 10.19
CA SER A 20 -0.19 -0.76 8.94
C SER A 20 -0.78 -0.12 7.69
N THR A 21 -1.98 0.46 7.80
CA THR A 21 -2.60 1.16 6.67
C THR A 21 -1.96 2.53 6.49
N ALA A 22 -1.72 3.25 7.59
CA ALA A 22 -1.01 4.52 7.57
C ALA A 22 0.41 4.38 7.01
N SER A 23 1.17 3.37 7.43
CA SER A 23 2.52 3.10 6.90
C SER A 23 2.52 2.72 5.41
N GLY A 24 1.46 2.05 4.93
CA GLY A 24 1.25 1.85 3.51
C GLY A 24 1.00 3.14 2.74
N PHE A 25 0.16 4.03 3.27
CA PHE A 25 -0.09 5.32 2.64
C PHE A 25 1.12 6.25 2.68
N VAL A 26 1.91 6.21 3.75
CA VAL A 26 3.23 6.90 3.81
C VAL A 26 4.07 6.50 2.61
N LEU A 27 4.20 5.19 2.36
CA LEU A 27 4.99 4.64 1.28
C LEU A 27 4.49 5.04 -0.10
N GLU A 28 3.19 4.87 -0.33
CA GLU A 28 2.54 5.21 -1.58
C GLU A 28 2.73 6.70 -1.91
N ASN A 29 2.40 7.60 -0.97
CA ASN A 29 2.54 9.04 -1.23
C ASN A 29 3.99 9.45 -1.41
N MET A 30 4.91 8.85 -0.66
CA MET A 30 6.33 9.12 -0.81
C MET A 30 6.81 8.77 -2.23
N ASP A 31 6.43 7.61 -2.77
CA ASP A 31 6.77 7.19 -4.13
C ASP A 31 6.13 8.07 -5.23
N ILE A 32 4.86 8.46 -5.05
CA ILE A 32 4.19 9.41 -5.96
C ILE A 32 4.93 10.75 -5.98
N MET A 33 5.36 11.23 -4.82
CA MET A 33 6.16 12.46 -4.72
C MET A 33 7.56 12.29 -5.30
N PHE A 34 8.22 11.14 -5.13
CA PHE A 34 9.49 10.85 -5.80
C PHE A 34 9.36 10.96 -7.31
N LEU A 35 8.35 10.33 -7.92
CA LEU A 35 8.11 10.50 -9.34
C LEU A 35 7.91 11.98 -9.71
N SER A 36 7.14 12.71 -8.90
CA SER A 36 6.83 14.11 -9.17
C SER A 36 8.08 15.00 -9.13
N PHE A 37 8.99 14.79 -8.17
CA PHE A 37 10.24 15.53 -8.05
C PHE A 37 11.31 15.11 -9.06
N THR A 38 11.26 13.87 -9.55
CA THR A 38 12.25 13.33 -10.48
C THR A 38 11.86 13.49 -11.95
N LEU A 39 10.60 13.80 -12.25
CA LEU A 39 10.08 13.83 -13.62
C LEU A 39 10.89 14.75 -14.54
N SER A 40 11.25 15.95 -14.07
CA SER A 40 12.08 16.88 -14.83
C SER A 40 13.47 16.32 -15.13
N SER A 41 14.10 15.66 -14.15
CA SER A 41 15.41 15.02 -14.31
C SER A 41 15.34 13.86 -15.32
N ILE A 42 14.30 13.02 -15.22
CA ILE A 42 14.05 11.92 -16.16
C ILE A 42 13.88 12.45 -17.60
N ILE A 43 13.12 13.54 -17.76
CA ILE A 43 12.94 14.20 -19.07
C ILE A 43 14.27 14.65 -19.64
N SER A 44 15.09 15.34 -18.83
CA SER A 44 16.37 15.86 -19.29
C SER A 44 17.40 14.78 -19.61
N GLU A 45 17.46 13.71 -18.81
CA GLU A 45 18.48 12.68 -18.94
C GLU A 45 18.17 11.73 -20.10
N LEU A 46 16.92 11.30 -20.22
CA LEU A 46 16.48 10.38 -21.27
C LEU A 46 16.04 11.09 -22.56
N HIS A 47 16.05 12.42 -22.58
CA HIS A 47 15.67 13.26 -23.72
C HIS A 47 14.27 12.91 -24.27
N ILE A 48 13.33 12.62 -23.37
CA ILE A 48 11.96 12.19 -23.72
C ILE A 48 11.02 13.40 -23.88
N SER A 49 10.00 13.26 -24.72
CA SER A 49 8.99 14.31 -24.89
C SER A 49 8.10 14.45 -23.64
N SER A 50 7.50 15.63 -23.45
CA SER A 50 6.54 15.85 -22.36
C SER A 50 5.33 14.90 -22.43
N ALA A 51 4.92 14.52 -23.65
CA ALA A 51 3.88 13.53 -23.86
C ALA A 51 4.29 12.15 -23.33
N ALA A 52 5.52 11.70 -23.63
CA ALA A 52 6.06 10.44 -23.12
C ALA A 52 6.21 10.47 -21.59
N ALA A 53 6.61 11.60 -21.01
CA ALA A 53 6.66 11.78 -19.57
C ALA A 53 5.27 11.69 -18.91
N GLY A 54 4.24 12.29 -19.53
CA GLY A 54 2.85 12.20 -19.07
C GLY A 54 2.29 10.77 -19.07
N TRP A 55 2.76 9.93 -20.00
CA TRP A 55 2.42 8.50 -20.02
C TRP A 55 2.96 7.74 -18.81
N ILE A 56 4.04 8.19 -18.15
CA ILE A 56 4.57 7.54 -16.95
C ILE A 56 3.51 7.53 -15.84
N GLY A 57 2.90 8.68 -15.57
CA GLY A 57 1.82 8.81 -14.58
C GLY A 57 0.57 8.03 -15.01
N THR A 58 0.21 8.10 -16.29
CA THR A 58 -0.95 7.38 -16.84
C THR A 58 -0.83 5.87 -16.68
N ILE A 59 0.33 5.30 -17.02
CA ILE A 59 0.61 3.86 -16.89
C ILE A 59 0.63 3.45 -15.41
N THR A 60 1.14 4.30 -14.53
CA THR A 60 1.06 4.06 -13.08
C THR A 60 -0.39 3.94 -12.62
N ASN A 61 -1.23 4.92 -12.96
CA ASN A 61 -2.65 4.93 -12.58
C ASN A 61 -3.41 3.76 -13.20
N PHE A 62 -3.09 3.39 -14.44
CA PHE A 62 -3.64 2.20 -15.08
C PHE A 62 -3.23 0.92 -14.32
N GLY A 63 -1.97 0.83 -13.89
CA GLY A 63 -1.50 -0.21 -12.99
C GLY A 63 -2.30 -0.25 -11.69
N MET A 64 -2.57 0.90 -11.06
CA MET A 64 -3.39 0.96 -9.83
C MET A 64 -4.80 0.41 -10.05
N LEU A 65 -5.43 0.74 -11.18
CA LEU A 65 -6.74 0.18 -11.54
C LEU A 65 -6.67 -1.35 -11.65
N VAL A 66 -5.70 -1.86 -12.40
CA VAL A 66 -5.50 -3.31 -12.60
C VAL A 66 -5.22 -4.02 -11.27
N GLY A 67 -4.33 -3.46 -10.46
CA GLY A 67 -3.95 -4.01 -9.17
C GLY A 67 -5.10 -4.03 -8.17
N GLY A 68 -5.89 -2.95 -8.09
CA GLY A 68 -7.07 -2.90 -7.23
C GLY A 68 -8.08 -4.00 -7.55
N VAL A 69 -8.33 -4.27 -8.83
CA VAL A 69 -9.24 -5.35 -9.26
C VAL A 69 -8.66 -6.73 -8.94
N ILE A 70 -7.42 -7.00 -9.37
CA ILE A 70 -6.79 -8.31 -9.20
C ILE A 70 -6.62 -8.65 -7.72
N PHE A 71 -6.05 -7.73 -6.94
CA PHE A 71 -5.78 -7.97 -5.53
C PHE A 71 -7.01 -7.84 -4.65
N GLY A 72 -8.05 -7.10 -5.07
CA GLY A 72 -9.35 -7.15 -4.41
C GLY A 72 -9.94 -8.55 -4.46
N ILE A 73 -10.03 -9.14 -5.66
CA ILE A 73 -10.52 -10.52 -5.84
C ILE A 73 -9.62 -11.52 -5.09
N LEU A 74 -8.30 -11.32 -5.13
CA LEU A 74 -7.37 -12.21 -4.45
C LEU A 74 -7.52 -12.12 -2.91
N ALA A 75 -7.68 -10.92 -2.37
CA ALA A 75 -7.91 -10.68 -0.94
C ALA A 75 -9.14 -11.41 -0.41
N ASP A 76 -10.21 -11.47 -1.19
CA ASP A 76 -11.42 -12.22 -0.84
C ASP A 76 -11.20 -13.74 -0.86
N ARG A 77 -10.23 -14.25 -1.64
CA ARG A 77 -9.93 -15.69 -1.76
C ARG A 77 -8.91 -16.20 -0.74
N ILE A 78 -7.77 -15.53 -0.60
CA ILE A 78 -6.64 -16.03 0.20
C ILE A 78 -6.48 -15.35 1.56
N GLY A 79 -7.20 -14.25 1.78
CA GLY A 79 -7.12 -13.44 3.00
C GLY A 79 -6.60 -12.04 2.73
N ARG A 80 -7.20 -11.06 3.42
CA ARG A 80 -6.90 -9.64 3.23
C ARG A 80 -5.49 -9.30 3.68
N ILE A 81 -5.08 -9.77 4.84
CA ILE A 81 -3.74 -9.44 5.38
C ILE A 81 -2.65 -10.09 4.54
N LYS A 82 -2.82 -11.35 4.14
CA LYS A 82 -1.88 -12.00 3.22
C LYS A 82 -1.74 -11.22 1.93
N THR A 83 -2.84 -10.91 1.26
CA THR A 83 -2.77 -10.17 -0.01
C THR A 83 -2.14 -8.79 0.18
N PHE A 84 -2.44 -8.10 1.29
CA PHE A 84 -1.83 -6.82 1.66
C PHE A 84 -0.31 -6.89 1.82
N SER A 85 0.24 -8.03 2.24
CA SER A 85 1.69 -8.26 2.29
C SER A 85 2.31 -8.54 0.91
N HIS A 86 1.56 -9.12 -0.03
CA HIS A 86 2.07 -9.38 -1.38
C HIS A 86 2.11 -8.10 -2.22
N THR A 87 1.08 -7.26 -2.11
CA THR A 87 0.98 -6.00 -2.87
C THR A 87 2.13 -5.06 -2.54
N ILE A 88 2.49 -4.94 -1.26
CA ILE A 88 3.60 -4.11 -0.84
C ILE A 88 4.95 -4.64 -1.32
N PHE A 89 5.13 -5.97 -1.42
CA PHE A 89 6.36 -6.54 -1.94
C PHE A 89 6.55 -6.23 -3.42
N ILE A 90 5.46 -6.34 -4.21
CA ILE A 90 5.45 -5.98 -5.63
C ILE A 90 5.76 -4.50 -5.80
N PHE A 91 5.12 -3.65 -5.00
CA PHE A 91 5.40 -2.22 -4.97
C PHE A 91 6.87 -1.93 -4.64
N ALA A 92 7.42 -2.54 -3.59
CA ALA A 92 8.81 -2.37 -3.17
C ALA A 92 9.81 -2.71 -4.27
N LEU A 93 9.63 -3.86 -4.88
CA LEU A 93 10.53 -4.35 -5.91
C LEU A 93 10.47 -3.47 -7.14
N ALA A 94 9.28 -3.03 -7.53
CA ALA A 94 9.08 -2.15 -8.67
C ALA A 94 9.68 -0.75 -8.43
N THR A 95 9.44 -0.16 -7.27
CA THR A 95 10.05 1.12 -6.85
C THR A 95 11.57 0.98 -6.76
N GLY A 96 12.09 -0.09 -6.16
CA GLY A 96 13.53 -0.35 -6.10
C GLY A 96 14.17 -0.57 -7.47
N ALA A 97 13.47 -1.24 -8.38
CA ALA A 97 13.93 -1.48 -9.75
C ALA A 97 14.07 -0.19 -10.56
N MET A 98 13.41 0.92 -10.17
CA MET A 98 13.62 2.23 -10.78
C MET A 98 15.07 2.71 -10.65
N TYR A 99 15.84 2.23 -9.68
CA TYR A 99 17.28 2.52 -9.58
C TYR A 99 18.05 2.06 -10.84
N PHE A 100 17.62 0.99 -11.49
CA PHE A 100 18.25 0.45 -12.70
C PHE A 100 17.60 0.98 -14.00
N ALA A 101 16.63 1.88 -13.90
CA ALA A 101 15.84 2.34 -15.04
C ALA A 101 16.60 3.36 -15.89
N ASN A 102 17.30 2.87 -16.91
CA ASN A 102 18.10 3.69 -17.83
C ASN A 102 17.40 3.98 -19.17
N ASN A 103 16.13 3.58 -19.31
CA ASN A 103 15.34 3.83 -20.51
C ASN A 103 13.85 3.91 -20.17
N LEU A 104 13.10 4.55 -21.06
CA LEU A 104 11.68 4.83 -20.87
C LEU A 104 10.81 3.56 -20.74
N VAL A 105 11.16 2.48 -21.45
CA VAL A 105 10.41 1.22 -21.40
C VAL A 105 10.50 0.59 -20.02
N LEU A 106 11.70 0.54 -19.44
CA LEU A 106 11.90 0.02 -18.10
C LEU A 106 11.19 0.89 -17.06
N ILE A 107 11.22 2.22 -17.20
CA ILE A 107 10.43 3.13 -16.37
C ILE A 107 8.95 2.78 -16.44
N TYR A 108 8.37 2.62 -17.65
CA TYR A 108 6.96 2.26 -17.79
C TYR A 108 6.61 0.93 -17.13
N ILE A 109 7.45 -0.10 -17.31
CA ILE A 109 7.24 -1.41 -16.68
C ILE A 109 7.29 -1.30 -15.15
N CYS A 110 8.32 -0.67 -14.61
CA CYS A 110 8.46 -0.46 -13.16
C CYS A 110 7.28 0.35 -12.61
N ARG A 111 6.86 1.40 -13.29
CA ARG A 111 5.74 2.25 -12.87
C ARG A 111 4.39 1.55 -12.97
N PHE A 112 4.20 0.71 -13.98
CA PHE A 112 3.02 -0.15 -14.06
C PHE A 112 2.96 -1.12 -12.87
N LEU A 113 4.06 -1.83 -12.58
CA LEU A 113 4.13 -2.79 -11.47
C LEU A 113 3.99 -2.10 -10.10
N ALA A 114 4.61 -0.94 -9.92
CA ALA A 114 4.43 -0.12 -8.73
C ALA A 114 2.96 0.29 -8.58
N GLY A 115 2.33 0.75 -9.67
CA GLY A 115 0.90 1.03 -9.71
C GLY A 115 0.07 -0.18 -9.28
N VAL A 116 0.35 -1.37 -9.82
CA VAL A 116 -0.36 -2.61 -9.48
C VAL A 116 -0.26 -2.95 -7.99
N GLY A 117 0.93 -2.80 -7.39
CA GLY A 117 1.11 -2.96 -5.95
C GLY A 117 0.34 -1.91 -5.14
N ALA A 118 0.49 -0.63 -5.49
CA ALA A 118 -0.15 0.50 -4.80
C ALA A 118 -1.69 0.41 -4.84
N GLY A 119 -2.28 0.08 -5.99
CA GLY A 119 -3.74 -0.03 -6.13
C GLY A 119 -4.34 -1.16 -5.28
N GLY A 120 -3.66 -2.32 -5.24
CA GLY A 120 -4.06 -3.43 -4.37
C GLY A 120 -3.94 -3.08 -2.89
N GLU A 121 -2.83 -2.44 -2.53
CA GLU A 121 -2.59 -1.97 -1.16
C GLU A 121 -3.64 -0.96 -0.71
N TYR A 122 -3.93 0.05 -1.52
CA TYR A 122 -4.92 1.07 -1.20
C TYR A 122 -6.31 0.48 -0.98
N GLY A 123 -6.78 -0.36 -1.91
CA GLY A 123 -8.09 -1.01 -1.81
C GLY A 123 -8.23 -1.90 -0.58
N ILE A 124 -7.23 -2.75 -0.32
CA ILE A 124 -7.25 -3.66 0.82
C ILE A 124 -7.14 -2.89 2.14
N GLY A 125 -6.30 -1.87 2.23
CA GLY A 125 -6.17 -1.02 3.41
C GLY A 125 -7.49 -0.37 3.81
N MET A 126 -8.20 0.21 2.84
CA MET A 126 -9.54 0.79 3.06
C MET A 126 -10.56 -0.27 3.51
N ALA A 127 -10.52 -1.45 2.89
CA ALA A 127 -11.43 -2.54 3.23
C ALA A 127 -11.19 -3.06 4.66
N ILE A 128 -9.93 -3.18 5.10
CA ILE A 128 -9.58 -3.59 6.47
C ILE A 128 -10.05 -2.54 7.48
N ILE A 129 -9.89 -1.24 7.21
CA ILE A 129 -10.42 -0.17 8.08
C ILE A 129 -11.94 -0.27 8.17
N ALA A 130 -12.64 -0.43 7.04
CA ALA A 130 -14.09 -0.53 7.00
C ALA A 130 -14.64 -1.74 7.78
N GLU A 131 -13.92 -2.86 7.81
CA GLU A 131 -14.28 -4.04 8.59
C GLU A 131 -13.92 -3.94 10.07
N SER A 132 -12.83 -3.23 10.39
CA SER A 132 -12.29 -3.20 11.75
C SER A 132 -12.93 -2.13 12.65
N PHE A 133 -13.64 -1.17 12.07
CA PHE A 133 -14.20 -0.02 12.79
C PHE A 133 -15.70 0.17 12.54
N PRO A 134 -16.45 0.76 13.49
CA PRO A 134 -17.85 1.12 13.28
C PRO A 134 -18.01 2.12 12.13
N ARG A 135 -19.08 1.99 11.34
CA ARG A 135 -19.35 2.85 10.14
C ARG A 135 -19.19 4.35 10.39
N HIS A 136 -19.60 4.86 11.56
CA HIS A 136 -19.50 6.29 11.91
C HIS A 136 -18.06 6.76 12.17
N GLN A 137 -17.11 5.87 12.43
CA GLN A 137 -15.69 6.22 12.66
C GLN A 137 -14.82 5.97 11.44
N VAL A 138 -15.25 5.16 10.47
CA VAL A 138 -14.45 4.79 9.28
C VAL A 138 -13.89 6.04 8.57
N GLY A 139 -14.70 7.09 8.39
CA GLY A 139 -14.22 8.35 7.81
C GLY A 139 -13.07 8.97 8.60
N LYS A 140 -13.22 9.11 9.93
CA LYS A 140 -12.18 9.65 10.81
C LYS A 140 -10.90 8.80 10.77
N ILE A 141 -11.02 7.49 10.84
CA ILE A 141 -9.86 6.58 10.82
C ILE A 141 -9.15 6.60 9.48
N THR A 142 -9.91 6.67 8.39
CA THR A 142 -9.35 6.82 7.03
C THR A 142 -8.58 8.14 6.92
N SER A 143 -9.12 9.26 7.45
CA SER A 143 -8.40 10.52 7.50
C SER A 143 -7.10 10.42 8.31
N VAL A 144 -7.11 9.73 9.45
CA VAL A 144 -5.89 9.49 10.26
C VAL A 144 -4.86 8.69 9.46
N ALA A 145 -5.28 7.67 8.71
CA ALA A 145 -4.37 6.94 7.83
C ALA A 145 -3.81 7.84 6.71
N SER A 146 -4.63 8.71 6.11
CA SER A 146 -4.22 9.65 5.06
C SER A 146 -3.24 10.71 5.54
N ILE A 147 -3.25 11.08 6.84
CA ILE A 147 -2.20 11.92 7.43
C ILE A 147 -0.84 11.24 7.30
N GLY A 148 -0.78 9.91 7.44
CA GLY A 148 0.43 9.13 7.15
C GLY A 148 0.94 9.38 5.73
N GLY A 149 0.06 9.39 4.73
CA GLY A 149 0.44 9.74 3.35
C GLY A 149 1.10 11.12 3.24
N GLN A 150 0.55 12.12 3.91
CA GLN A 150 1.15 13.48 3.92
C GLN A 150 2.52 13.52 4.62
N VAL A 151 2.72 12.72 5.68
CA VAL A 151 4.05 12.55 6.27
C VAL A 151 5.02 11.93 5.25
N GLY A 152 4.57 10.94 4.48
CA GLY A 152 5.35 10.36 3.38
C GLY A 152 5.75 11.38 2.31
N ALA A 153 4.83 12.27 1.93
CA ALA A 153 5.10 13.35 0.98
C ALA A 153 6.16 14.35 1.52
N LEU A 154 6.08 14.70 2.80
CA LEU A 154 7.10 15.55 3.44
C LEU A 154 8.47 14.89 3.47
N VAL A 155 8.52 13.61 3.87
CA VAL A 155 9.76 12.82 3.85
C VAL A 155 10.33 12.75 2.43
N ALA A 156 9.47 12.57 1.42
CA ALA A 156 9.90 12.55 0.03
C ALA A 156 10.56 13.87 -0.39
N ALA A 157 9.98 15.01 0.02
CA ALA A 157 10.52 16.33 -0.30
C ALA A 157 11.90 16.54 0.35
N PHE A 158 12.07 16.17 1.62
CA PHE A 158 13.38 16.25 2.29
C PHE A 158 14.43 15.35 1.62
N LEU A 159 14.07 14.10 1.31
CA LEU A 159 14.96 13.18 0.62
C LEU A 159 15.31 13.66 -0.78
N ALA A 160 14.35 14.16 -1.55
CA ALA A 160 14.58 14.71 -2.88
C ALA A 160 15.52 15.92 -2.84
N ALA A 161 15.30 16.85 -1.91
CA ALA A 161 16.15 18.03 -1.74
C ALA A 161 17.61 17.67 -1.42
N TRP A 162 17.84 16.58 -0.66
CA TRP A 162 19.17 16.15 -0.29
C TRP A 162 19.85 15.26 -1.34
N ILE A 163 19.09 14.35 -1.95
CA ILE A 163 19.64 13.29 -2.82
C ILE A 163 19.76 13.76 -4.27
N LEU A 164 18.76 14.46 -4.81
CA LEU A 164 18.75 14.84 -6.23
C LEU A 164 19.99 15.65 -6.66
N PRO A 165 20.45 16.66 -5.90
CA PRO A 165 21.58 17.48 -6.32
C PRO A 165 22.92 16.72 -6.35
N SER A 166 23.07 15.68 -5.54
CA SER A 166 24.37 15.01 -5.33
C SER A 166 24.45 13.61 -5.92
N PHE A 167 23.34 12.86 -5.95
CA PHE A 167 23.32 11.43 -6.30
C PHE A 167 22.36 11.09 -7.44
N GLY A 168 21.66 12.09 -7.99
CA GLY A 168 20.70 11.90 -9.08
C GLY A 168 19.40 11.23 -8.65
N TRP A 169 18.51 11.04 -9.63
CA TRP A 169 17.15 10.58 -9.38
C TRP A 169 17.03 9.07 -9.16
N HIS A 170 17.89 8.25 -9.78
CA HIS A 170 17.88 6.80 -9.56
C HIS A 170 18.05 6.47 -8.06
N THR A 171 18.99 7.13 -7.40
CA THR A 171 19.30 6.93 -5.98
C THR A 171 18.10 7.27 -5.09
N LEU A 172 17.28 8.24 -5.46
CA LEU A 172 16.08 8.60 -4.69
C LEU A 172 15.11 7.41 -4.58
N PHE A 173 14.91 6.67 -5.67
CA PHE A 173 14.06 5.48 -5.67
C PHE A 173 14.65 4.30 -4.90
N LEU A 174 15.99 4.20 -4.79
CA LEU A 174 16.64 3.20 -3.94
C LEU A 174 16.30 3.40 -2.46
N PHE A 175 16.27 4.66 -1.99
CA PHE A 175 15.81 4.98 -0.64
C PHE A 175 14.31 4.72 -0.45
N GLY A 176 13.55 4.63 -1.53
CA GLY A 176 12.16 4.17 -1.54
C GLY A 176 11.96 2.75 -1.02
N ILE A 177 13.00 1.90 -1.03
CA ILE A 177 12.94 0.53 -0.52
C ILE A 177 12.92 0.51 1.02
N VAL A 178 13.57 1.48 1.67
CA VAL A 178 13.78 1.48 3.13
C VAL A 178 12.47 1.48 3.91
N PRO A 179 11.47 2.34 3.62
CA PRO A 179 10.24 2.33 4.39
C PRO A 179 9.37 1.12 4.00
N VAL A 180 9.63 0.44 2.88
CA VAL A 180 8.89 -0.78 2.52
C VAL A 180 9.28 -1.92 3.44
N ILE A 181 10.57 -2.04 3.73
CA ILE A 181 11.06 -2.99 4.74
C ILE A 181 10.41 -2.67 6.10
N LEU A 182 10.36 -1.38 6.48
CA LEU A 182 9.73 -0.96 7.73
C LEU A 182 8.24 -1.37 7.78
N THR A 183 7.48 -1.10 6.72
CA THR A 183 6.06 -1.45 6.65
C THR A 183 5.83 -2.96 6.64
N TYR A 184 6.70 -3.75 6.01
CA TYR A 184 6.68 -5.20 6.11
C TYR A 184 6.83 -5.67 7.57
N PHE A 185 7.76 -5.07 8.32
CA PHE A 185 7.93 -5.36 9.75
C PHE A 185 6.73 -4.94 10.61
N VAL A 186 6.07 -3.83 10.27
CA VAL A 186 4.82 -3.41 10.94
C VAL A 186 3.70 -4.43 10.66
N ARG A 187 3.63 -4.96 9.43
CA ARG A 187 2.60 -5.92 8.99
C ARG A 187 2.72 -7.31 9.60
N ARG A 188 3.91 -7.76 9.98
CA ARG A 188 4.11 -9.11 10.54
C ARG A 188 3.29 -9.40 11.81
N HIS A 189 2.79 -8.36 12.48
CA HIS A 189 1.97 -8.48 13.70
C HIS A 189 0.47 -8.39 13.42
N LEU A 190 0.04 -8.12 12.18
CA LEU A 190 -1.36 -8.20 11.79
C LEU A 190 -1.78 -9.65 11.61
N LYS A 191 -2.78 -10.04 12.38
CA LYS A 191 -3.50 -11.30 12.20
C LYS A 191 -4.67 -11.07 11.25
N GLU A 192 -5.08 -12.10 10.53
CA GLU A 192 -6.25 -12.02 9.64
C GLU A 192 -7.50 -11.52 10.37
N SER A 193 -8.32 -10.75 9.66
CA SER A 193 -9.54 -10.14 10.19
C SER A 193 -10.52 -11.22 10.70
N PRO A 194 -11.16 -11.05 11.87
CA PRO A 194 -12.19 -11.97 12.35
C PRO A 194 -13.34 -12.17 11.34
N SER A 195 -13.70 -11.13 10.57
CA SER A 195 -14.70 -11.24 9.49
C SER A 195 -14.28 -12.23 8.41
N PHE A 196 -13.02 -12.25 8.01
CA PHE A 196 -12.51 -13.20 7.02
C PHE A 196 -12.50 -14.64 7.57
N LEU A 197 -12.12 -14.81 8.84
CA LEU A 197 -12.12 -16.13 9.50
C LEU A 197 -13.53 -16.68 9.67
N ASN A 198 -14.51 -15.83 9.98
CA ASN A 198 -15.91 -16.23 10.15
C ASN A 198 -16.66 -16.45 8.82
N ALA A 199 -16.18 -15.86 7.72
CA ALA A 199 -16.73 -16.06 6.38
C ALA A 199 -16.23 -17.35 5.71
N GLN A 200 -15.18 -17.99 6.24
CA GLN A 200 -14.78 -19.32 5.77
C GLN A 200 -15.79 -20.37 6.25
N PRO A 201 -16.23 -21.30 5.38
CA PRO A 201 -17.10 -22.38 5.80
C PRO A 201 -16.38 -23.16 6.91
N THR A 202 -16.99 -23.18 8.09
CA THR A 202 -16.53 -24.01 9.21
C THR A 202 -16.34 -25.43 8.69
N LYS A 203 -15.11 -25.95 8.79
CA LYS A 203 -14.87 -27.40 8.67
C LYS A 203 -15.85 -28.03 9.66
N LYS A 204 -16.92 -28.65 9.15
CA LYS A 204 -17.92 -29.34 9.97
C LYS A 204 -17.17 -30.24 10.95
N PRO A 205 -17.52 -30.24 12.25
CA PRO A 205 -16.95 -31.23 13.16
C PRO A 205 -17.26 -32.59 12.57
N THR A 206 -16.22 -33.39 12.30
CA THR A 206 -16.37 -34.80 11.97
C THR A 206 -17.16 -35.40 13.12
N ILE A 207 -18.44 -35.67 12.90
CA ILE A 207 -19.24 -36.50 13.79
C ILE A 207 -18.64 -37.88 13.62
N THR A 208 -17.64 -38.20 14.43
CA THR A 208 -17.24 -39.58 14.68
C THR A 208 -18.50 -40.26 15.16
N ALA A 209 -19.02 -41.13 14.30
CA ALA A 209 -20.23 -41.90 14.54
C ALA A 209 -20.15 -42.53 15.93
N LEU A 210 -21.26 -42.43 16.65
CA LEU A 210 -21.55 -43.18 17.85
C LEU A 210 -21.41 -44.67 17.51
N GLU A 211 -20.22 -45.24 17.69
CA GLU A 211 -20.08 -46.66 17.99
C GLU A 211 -20.66 -46.84 19.40
N MET A 212 -21.95 -47.14 19.44
CA MET A 212 -22.58 -47.77 20.60
C MET A 212 -22.70 -49.27 20.35
N PRO A 213 -22.60 -50.08 21.42
CA PRO A 213 -22.10 -51.46 21.41
C PRO A 213 -23.03 -52.50 20.77
#